data_AF-A0A533XBZ7-F1
#
_entry.id   AF-A0A533XBZ7-F1
#
_cell.length_a   1.000
_cell.length_b   1.000
_cell.length_c   1.000
_cell.angle_alpha   90.00
_cell.angle_beta   90.00
_cell.angle_gamma   90.00
#
_symmetry.space_group_name_H-M   'P 1'
#
loop_
_entity.id
_entity.type
_entity.pdbx_description
1 polymer ?
#
loop_
_entity_poly.entity_id
_entity_poly.type
_entity_poly.pdbx_seq_one_letter_code
_entity_poly.pdbx_strand_id
1 'polypeptide(L)'
;MNVYKSWEQVAGYFDGDGNISISDLSNQPFKLSLSVIFTDLSSEQISMIRTFFVNRGIRTSNILRTSKGTAHMVAISTYEGVLAALKAMFPYLFKKANEAQAVIDYYEGKIRGNDLVVLFEHEVAAVRRERRPRKVKIDVPFTFAEGDRLMKEGRKVKLRDAIGRYRAKVTPEDYERIREEFFNQHKPLHELVRSYPRYARETIRRILGRGRGHVLVKGKGVVNTTNSR
;
A
#
# COMPACT_ATOMS: atom_id res chain seq x y z
N MET A 1 22.74 -1.67 -29.07
CA MET A 1 21.41 -1.37 -28.49
C MET A 1 21.39 0.11 -28.09
N ASN A 2 20.47 0.91 -28.65
CA ASN A 2 20.34 2.32 -28.28
C ASN A 2 19.59 2.44 -26.95
N VAL A 3 20.32 2.61 -25.86
CA VAL A 3 19.74 2.88 -24.53
C VAL A 3 19.38 4.36 -24.43
N TYR A 4 18.28 4.71 -23.77
CA TYR A 4 18.02 6.10 -23.36
C TYR A 4 19.22 6.63 -22.55
N LYS A 5 19.71 7.82 -22.89
CA LYS A 5 20.92 8.39 -22.26
C LYS A 5 20.62 9.62 -21.43
N SER A 6 19.59 10.38 -21.80
CA SER A 6 19.30 11.67 -21.20
C SER A 6 17.86 11.79 -20.67
N TRP A 7 17.63 12.75 -19.78
CA TRP A 7 16.31 13.00 -19.18
C TRP A 7 15.32 13.58 -20.18
N GLU A 8 15.79 14.35 -21.16
CA GLU A 8 15.04 14.87 -22.30
C GLU A 8 14.31 13.74 -23.06
N GLN A 9 15.03 12.65 -23.36
CA GLN A 9 14.46 11.54 -24.12
C GLN A 9 13.38 10.81 -23.31
N VAL A 10 13.62 10.58 -22.01
CA VAL A 10 12.66 9.90 -21.12
C VAL A 10 11.45 10.80 -20.84
N ALA A 11 11.65 12.11 -20.70
CA ALA A 11 10.58 13.08 -20.54
C ALA A 11 9.70 13.18 -21.80
N GLY A 12 10.31 13.22 -22.99
CA GLY A 12 9.59 13.19 -24.26
C GLY A 12 8.76 11.92 -24.42
N TYR A 13 9.33 10.76 -24.06
CA TYR A 13 8.57 9.51 -24.01
C TYR A 13 7.43 9.57 -22.99
N PHE A 14 7.69 10.11 -21.79
CA PHE A 14 6.69 10.23 -20.73
C PHE A 14 5.50 11.10 -21.14
N ASP A 15 5.75 12.18 -21.89
CA ASP A 15 4.69 13.04 -22.44
C ASP A 15 3.82 12.32 -23.50
N GLY A 16 4.40 11.35 -24.22
CA GLY A 16 3.69 10.50 -25.18
C GLY A 16 2.87 9.42 -24.49
N ASP A 17 3.55 8.46 -23.87
CA ASP A 17 2.98 7.19 -23.38
C ASP A 17 3.11 6.98 -21.86
N GLY A 18 3.60 7.99 -21.15
CA GLY A 18 3.70 8.00 -19.70
C GLY A 18 2.41 8.44 -19.01
N ASN A 19 2.27 8.06 -17.74
CA ASN A 19 1.16 8.51 -16.91
C ASN A 19 1.52 8.56 -15.43
N ILE A 20 0.99 9.54 -14.72
CA ILE A 20 0.93 9.54 -13.25
C ILE A 20 -0.38 8.89 -12.81
N SER A 21 -0.30 7.80 -12.07
CA SER A 21 -1.48 7.11 -11.52
C SER A 21 -1.56 7.26 -10.02
N ILE A 22 -2.76 7.58 -9.52
CA ILE A 22 -3.07 7.44 -8.09
C ILE A 22 -3.41 5.97 -7.82
N SER A 23 -2.80 5.36 -6.81
CA SER A 23 -3.09 3.99 -6.38
C SER A 23 -4.41 3.92 -5.58
N ASP A 24 -4.81 2.70 -5.22
CA ASP A 24 -5.93 2.48 -4.30
C ASP A 24 -5.56 3.00 -2.89
N LEU A 25 -6.53 3.66 -2.25
CA LEU A 25 -6.42 4.27 -0.92
C LEU A 25 -6.89 3.34 0.20
N SER A 26 -7.43 2.15 -0.12
CA SER A 26 -7.90 1.17 0.87
C SER A 26 -6.89 0.88 1.98
N ASN A 27 -5.59 0.90 1.66
CA ASN A 27 -4.49 0.66 2.59
C ASN A 27 -3.78 1.93 3.08
N GLN A 28 -4.12 3.10 2.53
CA GLN A 28 -3.49 4.39 2.84
C GLN A 28 -4.51 5.55 2.76
N PRO A 29 -5.53 5.58 3.64
CA PRO A 29 -6.63 6.54 3.51
C PRO A 29 -6.22 7.99 3.76
N PHE A 30 -5.09 8.23 4.43
CA PHE A 30 -4.66 9.59 4.82
C PHE A 30 -3.67 10.23 3.85
N LYS A 31 -3.20 9.52 2.81
CA LYS A 31 -2.28 10.08 1.82
C LYS A 31 -2.45 9.42 0.45
N LEU A 32 -2.18 10.17 -0.60
CA LEU A 32 -2.16 9.63 -1.95
C LEU A 32 -0.87 8.83 -2.17
N SER A 33 -1.03 7.61 -2.67
CA SER A 33 0.08 6.84 -3.25
C SER A 33 0.10 7.09 -4.75
N LEU A 34 1.19 7.65 -5.27
CA LEU A 34 1.32 7.98 -6.69
C LEU A 34 2.35 7.07 -7.35
N SER A 35 2.13 6.76 -8.62
CA SER A 35 3.05 5.99 -9.45
C SER A 35 3.28 6.69 -10.77
N VAL A 36 4.54 6.79 -11.18
CA VAL A 36 4.93 7.17 -12.55
C VAL A 36 5.02 5.89 -13.36
N ILE A 37 4.19 5.78 -14.39
CA ILE A 37 4.03 4.57 -15.19
C ILE A 37 4.42 4.87 -16.62
N PHE A 38 5.19 3.96 -17.22
CA PHE A 38 5.53 3.93 -18.63
C PHE A 38 4.93 2.67 -19.24
N THR A 39 4.33 2.77 -20.42
CA THR A 39 3.66 1.63 -21.07
C THR A 39 3.93 1.64 -22.57
N ASP A 40 4.25 0.47 -23.13
CA ASP A 40 4.55 0.32 -24.56
C ASP A 40 4.16 -1.08 -25.05
N LEU A 41 3.97 -1.24 -26.36
CA LEU A 41 3.91 -2.57 -26.96
C LEU A 41 5.29 -3.23 -27.04
N SER A 42 6.37 -2.44 -27.12
CA SER A 42 7.75 -2.90 -27.14
C SER A 42 8.29 -3.19 -25.74
N SER A 43 8.53 -4.46 -25.43
CA SER A 43 9.19 -4.84 -24.17
C SER A 43 10.62 -4.31 -24.07
N GLU A 44 11.31 -4.19 -25.20
CA GLU A 44 12.67 -3.64 -25.26
C GLU A 44 12.70 -2.17 -24.85
N GLN A 45 11.75 -1.37 -25.36
CA GLN A 45 11.64 0.05 -25.03
C GLN A 45 11.37 0.25 -23.54
N ILE A 46 10.46 -0.55 -22.96
CA ILE A 46 10.22 -0.55 -21.50
C ILE A 46 11.45 -1.00 -20.71
N SER A 47 12.21 -1.97 -21.23
CA SER A 47 13.47 -2.40 -20.60
C SER A 47 14.54 -1.30 -20.62
N MET A 48 14.63 -0.52 -21.70
CA MET A 48 15.54 0.62 -21.79
C MET A 48 15.16 1.71 -20.78
N ILE A 49 13.87 2.04 -20.65
CA ILE A 49 13.36 2.99 -19.65
C ILE A 49 13.69 2.50 -18.24
N ARG A 50 13.40 1.24 -17.94
CA ARG A 50 13.75 0.62 -16.65
C ARG A 50 15.24 0.74 -16.35
N THR A 51 16.08 0.38 -17.31
CA THR A 51 17.54 0.43 -17.18
C THR A 51 18.03 1.86 -16.91
N PHE A 52 17.45 2.84 -17.62
CA PHE A 52 17.76 4.26 -17.41
C PHE A 52 17.52 4.71 -15.96
N PHE A 53 16.38 4.34 -15.37
CA PHE A 53 16.03 4.68 -13.99
C PHE A 53 16.89 3.94 -12.96
N VAL A 54 17.09 2.63 -13.16
CA VAL A 54 17.93 1.81 -12.26
C VAL A 54 19.36 2.33 -12.21
N ASN A 55 19.94 2.72 -13.36
CA ASN A 55 21.29 3.29 -13.42
C ASN A 55 21.43 4.64 -12.70
N ARG A 56 20.30 5.30 -12.41
CA ARG A 56 20.24 6.56 -11.64
C ARG A 56 19.82 6.33 -10.18
N GLY A 57 19.82 5.08 -9.72
CA GLY A 57 19.42 4.71 -8.36
C GLY A 57 17.92 4.78 -8.10
N ILE A 58 17.09 4.98 -9.13
CA ILE A 58 15.63 5.04 -8.97
C ILE A 58 15.08 3.63 -9.13
N ARG A 59 14.55 3.09 -8.02
CA ARG A 59 13.94 1.77 -8.00
C ARG A 59 12.64 1.75 -8.81
N THR A 60 12.54 0.78 -9.72
CA THR A 60 11.32 0.52 -10.51
C THR A 60 10.68 -0.81 -10.11
N SER A 61 9.47 -1.05 -10.58
CA SER A 61 8.88 -2.38 -10.63
C SER A 61 9.65 -3.30 -11.59
N ASN A 62 9.30 -4.59 -11.56
CA ASN A 62 9.58 -5.47 -12.68
C ASN A 62 8.79 -5.00 -13.91
N ILE A 63 9.22 -5.41 -15.09
CA ILE A 63 8.43 -5.23 -16.31
C ILE A 63 7.24 -6.17 -16.23
N LEU A 64 6.04 -5.61 -16.25
CA LEU A 64 4.79 -6.37 -16.17
C LEU A 64 4.04 -6.25 -17.49
N ARG A 65 3.20 -7.23 -17.81
CA ARG A 65 2.19 -7.07 -18.86
C ARG A 65 0.93 -6.45 -18.26
N THR A 66 0.32 -5.56 -19.01
CA THR A 66 -0.98 -4.98 -18.65
C THR A 66 -2.04 -6.10 -18.59
N SER A 67 -2.93 -6.05 -17.59
CA SER A 67 -3.86 -7.16 -17.30
C SER A 67 -4.85 -7.50 -18.41
N LYS A 68 -5.03 -6.61 -19.38
CA LYS A 68 -5.97 -6.76 -20.50
C LYS A 68 -5.30 -6.62 -21.87
N GLY A 69 -3.96 -6.55 -21.94
CA GLY A 69 -3.28 -6.14 -23.17
C GLY A 69 -1.95 -6.82 -23.42
N THR A 70 -1.46 -6.66 -24.66
CA THR A 70 -0.11 -7.04 -25.10
C THR A 70 0.96 -6.07 -24.60
N ALA A 71 0.55 -4.90 -24.12
CA ALA A 71 1.46 -3.86 -23.66
C ALA A 71 2.22 -4.26 -22.39
N HIS A 72 3.49 -3.87 -22.37
CA HIS A 72 4.43 -3.95 -21.28
C HIS A 72 4.44 -2.64 -20.50
N MET A 73 4.63 -2.73 -19.18
CA MET A 73 4.68 -1.56 -18.31
C MET A 73 5.80 -1.66 -17.29
N VAL A 74 6.35 -0.50 -16.93
CA VAL A 74 7.20 -0.34 -15.74
C VAL A 74 6.68 0.84 -14.93
N ALA A 75 6.71 0.70 -13.61
CA ALA A 75 6.22 1.72 -12.68
C ALA A 75 7.29 2.10 -11.65
N ILE A 76 7.32 3.37 -11.29
CA ILE A 76 8.04 3.91 -10.13
C ILE A 76 6.97 4.28 -9.11
N SER A 77 7.00 3.66 -7.93
CA SER A 77 5.93 3.79 -6.92
C SER A 77 6.43 4.16 -5.53
N THR A 78 7.75 4.25 -5.33
CA THR A 78 8.30 4.75 -4.07
C THR A 78 8.20 6.27 -4.06
N TYR A 79 7.90 6.84 -2.90
CA TYR A 79 7.80 8.30 -2.73
C TYR A 79 9.07 9.00 -3.24
N GLU A 80 10.23 8.53 -2.78
CA GLU A 80 11.53 9.10 -3.13
C GLU A 80 11.82 8.94 -4.63
N GLY A 81 11.44 7.79 -5.21
CA GLY A 81 11.67 7.50 -6.62
C GLY A 81 10.79 8.35 -7.54
N VAL A 82 9.50 8.50 -7.20
CA VAL A 82 8.57 9.34 -7.97
C VAL A 82 9.02 10.80 -7.90
N LEU A 83 9.34 11.31 -6.71
CA LEU A 83 9.77 12.70 -6.56
C LEU A 83 11.07 12.97 -7.32
N ALA A 84 12.06 12.08 -7.20
CA ALA A 84 13.33 12.20 -7.93
C ALA A 84 13.14 12.14 -9.45
N ALA A 85 12.34 11.20 -9.94
CA ALA A 85 12.05 11.05 -11.37
C ALA A 85 11.35 12.29 -11.93
N LEU A 86 10.28 12.77 -11.26
CA LEU A 86 9.52 13.92 -11.74
C LEU A 86 10.35 15.19 -11.71
N LYS A 87 11.13 15.46 -10.64
CA LYS A 87 12.02 16.62 -10.58
C LYS A 87 13.06 16.62 -11.71
N ALA A 88 13.60 15.46 -12.05
CA ALA A 88 14.61 15.35 -13.09
C ALA A 88 14.02 15.46 -14.52
N MET A 89 12.79 14.97 -14.73
CA MET A 89 12.08 15.12 -16.00
C MET A 89 11.47 16.50 -16.18
N PHE A 90 11.08 17.18 -15.09
CA PHE A 90 10.28 18.40 -15.10
C PHE A 90 10.77 19.51 -16.05
N PRO A 91 12.08 19.84 -16.13
CA PRO A 91 12.56 20.88 -17.05
C PRO A 91 12.32 20.58 -18.53
N TYR A 92 12.00 19.34 -18.87
CA TYR A 92 11.85 18.84 -20.24
C TYR A 92 10.43 18.40 -20.57
N LEU A 93 9.51 18.43 -19.60
CA LEU A 93 8.11 18.10 -19.81
C LEU A 93 7.38 19.26 -20.48
N PHE A 94 6.51 18.93 -21.42
CA PHE A 94 5.63 19.88 -22.11
C PHE A 94 4.16 19.57 -21.82
N LYS A 95 3.68 18.38 -22.21
CA LYS A 95 2.27 18.00 -22.08
C LYS A 95 1.86 17.76 -20.64
N LYS A 96 2.72 17.10 -19.85
CA LYS A 96 2.44 16.68 -18.47
C LYS A 96 3.14 17.54 -17.42
N ALA A 97 3.66 18.70 -17.80
CA ALA A 97 4.38 19.60 -16.90
C ALA A 97 3.53 20.02 -15.69
N ASN A 98 2.28 20.42 -15.92
CA ASN A 98 1.35 20.82 -14.85
C ASN A 98 1.06 19.67 -13.87
N GLU A 99 0.82 18.46 -14.41
CA GLU A 99 0.59 17.28 -13.58
C GLU A 99 1.82 16.92 -12.75
N ALA A 100 3.01 16.98 -13.34
CA ALA A 100 4.26 16.72 -12.67
C ALA A 100 4.54 17.75 -11.56
N GLN A 101 4.34 19.03 -11.83
CA GLN A 101 4.49 20.10 -10.85
C GLN A 101 3.54 19.91 -9.66
N ALA A 102 2.27 19.62 -9.93
CA ALA A 102 1.28 19.40 -8.87
C ALA A 102 1.65 18.21 -7.97
N VAL A 103 2.18 17.13 -8.54
CA VAL A 103 2.68 16.00 -7.74
C VAL A 103 3.90 16.38 -6.91
N ILE A 104 4.84 17.12 -7.49
CA ILE A 104 6.01 17.62 -6.76
C ILE A 104 5.52 18.49 -5.58
N ASP A 105 4.60 19.42 -5.81
CA ASP A 105 4.04 20.30 -4.78
C ASP A 105 3.30 19.53 -3.69
N TYR A 106 2.57 18.47 -4.04
CA TYR A 106 1.90 17.61 -3.05
C TYR A 106 2.92 16.89 -2.15
N TYR A 107 3.97 16.32 -2.74
CA TYR A 107 5.03 15.62 -2.03
C TYR A 107 5.93 16.56 -1.21
N GLU A 108 6.08 17.81 -1.63
CA GLU A 108 6.74 18.87 -0.86
C GLU A 108 5.81 19.50 0.19
N GLY A 109 4.54 19.08 0.26
CA GLY A 109 3.58 19.55 1.27
C GLY A 109 3.01 20.94 1.02
N LYS A 110 3.15 21.48 -0.20
CA LYS A 110 2.59 22.79 -0.58
C LYS A 110 1.09 22.72 -0.87
N ILE A 111 0.59 21.57 -1.31
CA ILE A 111 -0.84 21.33 -1.58
C ILE A 111 -1.32 20.06 -0.88
N ARG A 112 -2.64 19.92 -0.72
CA ARG A 112 -3.27 18.71 -0.15
C ARG A 112 -3.60 17.70 -1.24
N GLY A 113 -3.93 16.48 -0.82
CA GLY A 113 -4.34 15.42 -1.75
C GLY A 113 -5.60 15.80 -2.55
N ASN A 114 -6.57 16.46 -1.92
CA ASN A 114 -7.78 16.94 -2.59
C ASN A 114 -7.46 17.96 -3.69
N ASP A 115 -6.53 18.88 -3.44
CA ASP A 115 -6.13 19.89 -4.41
C ASP A 115 -5.48 19.24 -5.64
N LEU A 116 -4.63 18.22 -5.42
CA LEU A 116 -4.03 17.43 -6.50
C LEU A 116 -5.09 16.70 -7.34
N VAL A 117 -6.10 16.10 -6.70
CA VAL A 117 -7.18 15.40 -7.40
C VAL A 117 -7.99 16.36 -8.24
N VAL A 118 -8.34 17.53 -7.70
CA VAL A 118 -9.06 18.59 -8.43
C VAL A 118 -8.26 19.05 -9.65
N LEU A 119 -6.94 19.22 -9.52
CA LEU A 119 -6.09 19.56 -10.67
C LEU A 119 -6.11 18.47 -11.74
N PHE A 120 -6.03 17.20 -11.36
CA PHE A 120 -6.14 16.08 -12.32
C PHE A 120 -7.52 16.04 -12.99
N GLU A 121 -8.60 16.38 -12.27
CA GLU A 121 -9.94 16.49 -12.84
C GLU A 121 -10.03 17.65 -13.85
N HIS A 122 -9.39 18.79 -13.58
CA HIS A 122 -9.28 19.90 -14.53
C HIS A 122 -8.50 19.52 -15.79
N GLU A 123 -7.38 18.80 -15.67
CA GLU A 123 -6.60 18.32 -16.82
C GLU A 123 -7.39 17.32 -17.67
N VAL A 124 -8.23 16.49 -17.05
CA VAL A 124 -9.17 15.61 -17.74
C VAL A 124 -10.26 16.42 -18.46
N ALA A 125 -10.85 17.41 -17.80
CA ALA A 125 -11.87 18.28 -18.41
C ALA A 125 -11.31 19.09 -19.59
N ALA A 126 -10.03 19.46 -19.54
CA ALA A 126 -9.32 20.13 -20.62
C ALA A 126 -8.80 19.18 -21.72
N VAL A 127 -9.11 17.87 -21.65
CA VAL A 127 -8.69 16.83 -22.62
C VAL A 127 -7.17 16.70 -22.75
N ARG A 128 -6.42 17.14 -21.73
CA ARG A 128 -4.95 16.97 -21.66
C ARG A 128 -4.56 15.66 -20.97
N ARG A 129 -5.51 15.03 -20.28
CA ARG A 129 -5.35 13.77 -19.56
C ARG A 129 -6.50 12.79 -19.83
N GLU A 130 -6.19 11.50 -19.91
CA GLU A 130 -7.20 10.45 -20.04
C GLU A 130 -7.98 10.24 -18.73
N ARG A 131 -9.32 10.19 -18.81
CA ARG A 131 -10.18 9.92 -17.66
C ARG A 131 -10.12 8.43 -17.30
N ARG A 132 -9.69 8.12 -16.07
CA ARG A 132 -9.92 6.80 -15.48
C ARG A 132 -11.16 6.84 -14.58
N PRO A 133 -12.25 6.12 -14.92
CA PRO A 133 -13.44 6.10 -14.08
C PRO A 133 -13.10 5.47 -12.72
N ARG A 134 -13.41 6.18 -11.63
CA ARG A 134 -13.35 5.64 -10.27
C ARG A 134 -14.75 5.51 -9.73
N LYS A 135 -15.03 4.38 -9.08
CA LYS A 135 -16.32 4.13 -8.40
C LYS A 135 -16.45 4.91 -7.09
N VAL A 136 -15.32 5.27 -6.48
CA VAL A 136 -15.26 5.94 -5.17
C VAL A 136 -14.53 7.26 -5.34
N LYS A 137 -15.12 8.33 -4.80
CA LYS A 137 -14.51 9.66 -4.74
C LYS A 137 -13.27 9.60 -3.85
N ILE A 138 -12.18 10.22 -4.30
CA ILE A 138 -10.98 10.38 -3.48
C ILE A 138 -11.22 11.56 -2.54
N ASP A 139 -11.04 11.33 -1.24
CA ASP A 139 -11.02 12.38 -0.22
C ASP A 139 -9.80 12.19 0.68
N VAL A 140 -8.79 13.02 0.44
CA VAL A 140 -7.52 13.09 1.16
C VAL A 140 -7.24 14.57 1.47
N PRO A 141 -7.81 15.12 2.55
CA PRO A 141 -7.69 16.53 2.92
C PRO A 141 -6.34 16.86 3.60
N PHE A 142 -5.32 16.04 3.40
CA PHE A 142 -4.02 16.14 4.06
C PHE A 142 -2.90 16.36 3.05
N THR A 143 -1.85 17.05 3.48
CA THR A 143 -0.55 17.03 2.79
C THR A 143 0.08 15.63 2.89
N PHE A 144 1.10 15.34 2.07
CA PHE A 144 1.79 14.06 2.13
C PHE A 144 2.41 13.79 3.52
N ALA A 145 3.06 14.78 4.12
CA ALA A 145 3.75 14.66 5.41
C ALA A 145 2.78 14.41 6.57
N GLU A 146 1.66 15.15 6.61
CA GLU A 146 0.61 14.95 7.61
C GLU A 146 -0.02 13.55 7.48
N GLY A 147 -0.34 13.15 6.26
CA GLY A 147 -0.90 11.83 5.98
C GLY A 147 0.04 10.70 6.36
N ASP A 148 1.35 10.85 6.11
CA ASP A 148 2.36 9.87 6.51
C ASP A 148 2.50 9.77 8.04
N ARG A 149 2.45 10.91 8.75
CA ARG A 149 2.42 10.94 10.22
C ARG A 149 1.22 10.19 10.77
N LEU A 150 0.01 10.51 10.30
CA LEU A 150 -1.24 9.85 10.73
C LEU A 150 -1.21 8.33 10.44
N MET A 151 -0.67 7.93 9.29
CA MET A 151 -0.48 6.52 8.96
C MET A 151 0.47 5.80 9.93
N LYS A 152 1.60 6.43 10.30
CA LYS A 152 2.56 5.89 11.27
C LYS A 152 1.94 5.77 12.67
N GLU A 153 1.19 6.77 13.10
CA GLU A 153 0.47 6.77 14.38
C GLU A 153 -0.58 5.65 14.43
N GLY A 154 -1.43 5.54 13.40
CA GLY A 154 -2.42 4.47 13.31
C GLY A 154 -1.81 3.06 13.29
N ARG A 155 -0.65 2.88 12.65
CA ARG A 155 0.09 1.61 12.68
C ARG A 155 0.61 1.28 14.08
N LYS A 156 1.12 2.27 14.82
CA LYS A 156 1.58 2.07 16.21
C LYS A 156 0.44 1.63 17.12
N VAL A 157 -0.76 2.21 16.96
CA VAL A 157 -1.96 1.81 17.73
C VAL A 157 -2.33 0.35 17.42
N LYS A 158 -2.43 -0.02 16.15
CA LYS A 158 -2.73 -1.42 15.75
C LYS A 158 -1.67 -2.41 16.26
N LEU A 159 -0.40 -2.04 16.22
CA LEU A 159 0.68 -2.89 16.72
C LEU A 159 0.67 -2.98 18.25
N ARG A 160 0.33 -1.91 18.97
CA ARG A 160 0.16 -1.91 20.43
C ARG A 160 -1.03 -2.78 20.84
N ASP A 161 -2.15 -2.69 20.14
CA ASP A 161 -3.33 -3.53 20.38
C ASP A 161 -3.05 -4.99 20.04
N ALA A 162 -2.35 -5.24 18.93
CA ALA A 162 -1.88 -6.58 18.58
C ALA A 162 -0.94 -7.12 19.67
N ILE A 163 0.20 -6.45 19.94
CA ILE A 163 1.22 -6.91 20.88
C ILE A 163 0.66 -7.02 22.31
N GLY A 164 -0.18 -6.09 22.75
CA GLY A 164 -0.87 -6.15 24.04
C GLY A 164 -1.77 -7.38 24.16
N ARG A 165 -2.47 -7.76 23.08
CA ARG A 165 -3.30 -8.97 23.01
C ARG A 165 -2.52 -10.27 22.72
N TYR A 166 -1.32 -10.17 22.12
CA TYR A 166 -0.45 -11.30 21.77
C TYR A 166 0.59 -11.63 22.86
N ARG A 167 0.88 -10.70 23.79
CA ARG A 167 1.79 -10.94 24.94
C ARG A 167 1.11 -11.46 26.19
N ALA A 168 -0.22 -11.39 26.27
CA ALA A 168 -0.93 -12.00 27.39
C ALA A 168 -0.70 -13.52 27.36
N LYS A 169 0.23 -14.01 28.19
CA LYS A 169 0.39 -15.45 28.43
C LYS A 169 -0.96 -15.96 28.92
N VAL A 170 -1.48 -17.00 28.27
CA VAL A 170 -2.74 -17.61 28.69
C VAL A 170 -2.51 -18.15 30.10
N THR A 171 -3.34 -17.75 31.05
CA THR A 171 -3.25 -18.34 32.39
C THR A 171 -3.87 -19.73 32.37
N PRO A 172 -3.45 -20.66 33.23
CA PRO A 172 -4.11 -21.97 33.34
C PRO A 172 -5.62 -21.86 33.53
N GLU A 173 -6.08 -20.89 34.32
CA GLU A 173 -7.49 -20.67 34.63
C GLU A 173 -8.27 -20.20 33.39
N ASP A 174 -7.72 -19.26 32.63
CA ASP A 174 -8.36 -18.77 31.40
C ASP A 174 -8.34 -19.86 30.31
N TYR A 175 -7.32 -20.73 30.26
CA TYR A 175 -7.28 -21.86 29.33
C TYR A 175 -8.43 -22.85 29.57
N GLU A 176 -8.61 -23.29 30.82
CA GLU A 176 -9.68 -24.25 31.15
C GLU A 176 -11.06 -23.61 30.98
N ARG A 177 -11.24 -22.36 31.45
CA ARG A 177 -12.52 -21.66 31.38
C ARG A 177 -12.98 -21.40 29.96
N ILE A 178 -12.09 -21.00 29.05
CA ILE A 178 -12.39 -20.82 27.63
C ILE A 178 -12.85 -22.15 27.00
N ARG A 179 -12.24 -23.28 27.37
CA ARG A 179 -12.64 -24.60 26.87
C ARG A 179 -13.99 -25.04 27.44
N GLU A 180 -14.20 -24.87 28.74
CA GLU A 180 -15.47 -25.18 29.40
C GLU A 180 -16.63 -24.36 28.84
N GLU A 181 -16.46 -23.04 28.68
CA GLU A 181 -17.47 -22.17 28.09
C GLU A 181 -17.80 -22.56 26.64
N PHE A 182 -16.83 -23.06 25.88
CA PHE A 182 -17.03 -23.48 24.50
C PHE A 182 -17.69 -24.85 24.38
N PHE A 183 -17.14 -25.87 25.04
CA PHE A 183 -17.53 -27.27 24.87
C PHE A 183 -18.73 -27.66 25.75
N ASN A 184 -18.86 -27.09 26.94
CA ASN A 184 -19.94 -27.44 27.87
C ASN A 184 -21.08 -26.41 27.83
N GLN A 185 -20.75 -25.11 27.80
CA GLN A 185 -21.76 -24.03 27.78
C GLN A 185 -22.16 -23.59 26.37
N HIS A 186 -21.61 -24.23 25.34
CA HIS A 186 -21.94 -23.99 23.93
C HIS A 186 -21.77 -22.53 23.47
N LYS A 187 -20.92 -21.73 24.13
CA LYS A 187 -20.71 -20.34 23.72
C LYS A 187 -19.98 -20.27 22.38
N PRO A 188 -20.50 -19.52 21.38
CA PRO A 188 -19.84 -19.39 20.10
C PRO A 188 -18.55 -18.57 20.19
N LEU A 189 -17.62 -18.81 19.26
CA LEU A 189 -16.29 -18.18 19.24
C LEU A 189 -16.32 -16.64 19.34
N HIS A 190 -17.31 -15.98 18.73
CA HIS A 190 -17.40 -14.52 18.74
C HIS A 190 -17.76 -13.97 20.13
N GLU A 191 -18.54 -14.72 20.92
CA GLU A 191 -18.84 -14.37 22.32
C GLU A 191 -17.61 -14.59 23.20
N LEU A 192 -16.86 -15.68 23.00
CA LEU A 192 -15.60 -15.91 23.72
C LEU A 192 -14.58 -14.81 23.44
N VAL A 193 -14.45 -14.35 22.19
CA VAL A 193 -13.58 -13.21 21.85
C VAL A 193 -14.00 -11.93 22.59
N ARG A 194 -15.30 -11.76 22.85
CA ARG A 194 -15.84 -10.61 23.57
C ARG A 194 -15.62 -10.72 25.08
N SER A 195 -15.80 -11.92 25.65
CA SER A 195 -15.60 -12.22 27.08
C SER A 195 -14.12 -12.17 27.48
N TYR A 196 -13.21 -12.45 26.53
CA TYR A 196 -11.77 -12.48 26.75
C TYR A 196 -11.02 -11.49 25.84
N PRO A 197 -11.27 -10.17 25.96
CA PRO A 197 -10.74 -9.16 25.04
C PRO A 197 -9.21 -9.01 25.13
N ARG A 198 -8.61 -9.52 26.21
CA ARG A 198 -7.16 -9.56 26.44
C ARG A 198 -6.43 -10.57 25.54
N TYR A 199 -7.15 -11.51 24.93
CA TYR A 199 -6.58 -12.53 24.04
C TYR A 199 -6.99 -12.28 22.58
N ALA A 200 -6.05 -12.49 21.66
CA ALA A 200 -6.37 -12.45 20.24
C ALA A 200 -7.35 -13.57 19.87
N ARG A 201 -8.22 -13.33 18.88
CA ARG A 201 -9.12 -14.35 18.31
C ARG A 201 -8.38 -15.64 17.95
N GLU A 202 -7.16 -15.51 17.42
CA GLU A 202 -6.33 -16.64 17.05
C GLU A 202 -5.84 -17.45 18.26
N THR A 203 -5.53 -16.79 19.38
CA THR A 203 -5.18 -17.45 20.64
C THR A 203 -6.35 -18.30 21.13
N ILE A 204 -7.57 -17.75 21.12
CA ILE A 204 -8.79 -18.48 21.51
C ILE A 204 -9.04 -19.65 20.54
N ARG A 205 -8.90 -19.46 19.22
CA ARG A 205 -9.03 -20.55 18.24
C ARG A 205 -8.05 -21.70 18.48
N ARG A 206 -6.82 -21.40 18.88
CA ARG A 206 -5.81 -22.41 19.23
C ARG A 206 -6.18 -23.15 20.51
N ILE A 207 -6.61 -22.46 21.58
CA ILE A 207 -7.09 -23.09 22.83
C ILE A 207 -8.21 -24.12 22.55
N LEU A 208 -9.10 -23.80 21.61
CA LEU A 208 -10.22 -24.65 21.20
C LEU A 208 -9.84 -25.76 20.19
N GLY A 209 -8.57 -25.91 19.82
CA GLY A 209 -8.11 -26.91 18.85
C GLY A 209 -8.57 -26.67 17.40
N ARG A 210 -9.11 -25.49 17.10
CA ARG A 210 -9.64 -25.11 15.76
C ARG A 210 -8.59 -24.49 14.84
N GLY A 211 -7.31 -24.62 15.17
CA GLY A 211 -6.17 -24.18 14.38
C GLY A 211 -4.92 -24.99 14.73
N ARG A 212 -4.04 -25.24 13.76
CA ARG A 212 -2.76 -25.92 14.00
C ARG A 212 -1.85 -25.01 14.82
N GLY A 213 -1.25 -25.55 15.89
CA GLY A 213 -0.20 -24.85 16.62
C GLY A 213 -0.17 -25.14 18.11
N HIS A 214 0.65 -24.36 18.81
CA HIS A 214 0.82 -24.44 20.25
C HIS A 214 0.30 -23.18 20.95
N VAL A 215 -0.12 -23.34 22.20
CA VAL A 215 -0.46 -22.23 23.10
C VAL A 215 0.53 -22.23 24.25
N LEU A 216 1.15 -21.08 24.52
CA LEU A 216 2.04 -20.92 25.66
C LEU A 216 1.22 -20.56 26.89
N VAL A 217 1.09 -21.50 27.82
CA VAL A 217 0.33 -21.36 29.06
C VAL A 217 1.30 -21.09 30.20
N LYS A 218 1.05 -20.04 30.99
CA LYS A 218 1.91 -19.66 32.11
C LYS A 218 2.01 -20.82 33.10
N GLY A 219 3.23 -21.25 33.45
CA GLY A 219 3.47 -22.37 34.37
C GLY A 219 3.34 -23.77 33.77
N LYS A 220 2.56 -23.96 32.69
CA LYS A 220 2.42 -25.25 31.99
C LYS A 220 3.33 -25.39 30.75
N GLY A 221 3.90 -24.28 30.26
CA GLY A 221 4.77 -24.30 29.07
C GLY A 221 3.98 -24.32 27.75
N VAL A 222 4.54 -24.94 26.72
CA VAL A 222 3.97 -24.99 25.37
C VAL A 222 3.00 -26.18 25.26
N VAL A 223 1.71 -25.90 25.16
CA VAL A 223 0.65 -26.93 25.05
C VAL A 223 0.29 -27.13 23.59
N ASN A 224 0.37 -28.38 23.11
CA ASN A 224 -0.11 -28.75 21.77
C ASN A 224 -1.63 -28.96 21.83
N THR A 225 -2.37 -28.13 21.10
CA THR A 225 -3.84 -28.14 21.10
C THR A 225 -4.44 -28.98 19.97
N THR A 226 -3.60 -29.69 19.20
CA THR A 226 -4.01 -30.43 18.00
C THR A 226 -4.52 -31.86 18.30
N ASN A 227 -4.35 -32.37 19.53
CA ASN A 227 -4.63 -33.77 19.89
C ASN A 227 -5.73 -33.99 20.95
N SER A 228 -6.53 -32.97 21.32
CA SER A 228 -7.66 -33.19 22.25
C SER A 228 -8.97 -33.35 21.47
N ARG A 229 -9.21 -34.57 20.98
CA ARG A 229 -10.56 -35.11 20.82
C ARG A 229 -10.98 -35.76 22.13
#